data_AF-A0A7X3P5R0-F1
#
_entry.id   AF-A0A7X3P5R0-F1
#
_cell.length_a   1.000
_cell.length_b   1.000
_cell.length_c   1.000
_cell.angle_alpha   90.00
_cell.angle_beta   90.00
_cell.angle_gamma   90.00
#
_symmetry.space_group_name_H-M   'P 1'
#
loop_
_entity.id
_entity.type
_entity.pdbx_description
1 polymer ?
#
loop_
_entity_poly.entity_id
_entity_poly.type
_entity_poly.pdbx_seq_one_letter_code
_entity_poly.pdbx_strand_id
1 'polypeptide(L)'
;MFTSLHLKQFKSWTDTGPVTLAPVTLVLGTNSSGKSSLIQSLLLLKQTVESSDRTIHLNLGGDPSTDLFNFGDFESIHKQGATDDRFSISFSFKGASTRQRKERVNGGHFSACYRQTPAGATVIQEL
;
A
#
# COMPACT_ATOMS: atom_id res chain seq x y z
N MET A 1 -4.06 -5.94 -13.76
CA MET A 1 -5.24 -5.33 -13.10
C MET A 1 -5.34 -5.85 -11.67
N PHE A 2 -5.45 -4.95 -10.68
CA PHE A 2 -5.72 -5.36 -9.29
C PHE A 2 -7.12 -5.97 -9.18
N THR A 3 -7.24 -7.03 -8.37
CA THR A 3 -8.49 -7.77 -8.14
C THR A 3 -8.87 -7.80 -6.67
N SER A 4 -7.93 -7.56 -5.76
CA SER A 4 -8.21 -7.41 -4.35
C SER A 4 -7.16 -6.54 -3.65
N LEU A 5 -7.58 -5.86 -2.59
CA LEU A 5 -6.74 -5.08 -1.68
C LEU A 5 -7.14 -5.41 -0.23
N HIS A 6 -6.17 -5.59 0.64
CA HIS A 6 -6.38 -5.83 2.07
C HIS A 6 -5.39 -5.00 2.87
N LEU A 7 -5.90 -4.18 3.79
CA LEU A 7 -5.12 -3.35 4.68
C LEU A 7 -5.39 -3.75 6.13
N LYS A 8 -4.33 -3.84 6.94
CA LYS A 8 -4.44 -3.95 8.40
C LYS A 8 -3.61 -2.88 9.06
N GLN A 9 -4.14 -2.28 10.12
CA GLN A 9 -3.54 -1.19 10.90
C GLN A 9 -3.00 -0.03 10.05
N PHE A 10 -3.68 0.31 8.96
CA PHE A 10 -3.26 1.35 8.03
C PHE A 10 -4.19 2.57 8.11
N LYS A 11 -3.66 3.70 8.56
CA LYS A 11 -4.37 4.98 8.74
C LYS A 11 -5.64 4.81 9.57
N SER A 12 -6.81 4.88 8.93
CA SER A 12 -8.11 4.76 9.61
C SER A 12 -8.62 3.32 9.71
N TRP A 13 -7.99 2.38 9.00
CA TRP A 13 -8.42 0.99 8.92
C TRP A 13 -7.66 0.11 9.91
N THR A 14 -8.40 -0.50 10.84
CA THR A 14 -7.88 -1.60 11.67
C THR A 14 -7.72 -2.87 10.84
N ASP A 15 -8.77 -3.24 10.08
CA ASP A 15 -8.75 -4.33 9.11
C ASP A 15 -9.85 -4.04 8.08
N THR A 16 -9.51 -3.96 6.78
CA THR A 16 -10.51 -3.78 5.71
C THR A 16 -11.23 -5.07 5.35
N GLY A 17 -10.69 -6.21 5.77
CA GLY A 17 -10.86 -7.49 5.08
C GLY A 17 -10.36 -7.43 3.63
N PRO A 18 -10.53 -8.53 2.87
CA PRO A 18 -10.27 -8.51 1.43
C PRO A 18 -11.32 -7.65 0.71
N VAL A 19 -10.92 -6.46 0.27
CA VAL A 19 -11.73 -5.61 -0.61
C VAL A 19 -11.60 -6.15 -2.03
N THR A 20 -12.73 -6.45 -2.68
CA THR A 20 -12.72 -6.87 -4.09
C THR A 20 -12.61 -5.65 -5.00
N LEU A 21 -11.73 -5.72 -6.00
CA LEU A 21 -11.55 -4.67 -7.01
C LEU A 21 -11.99 -5.18 -8.38
N ALA A 22 -12.98 -4.52 -8.95
CA ALA A 22 -13.45 -4.72 -10.32
C ALA A 22 -12.79 -3.69 -11.27
N PRO A 23 -12.82 -3.89 -12.60
CA PRO A 23 -12.27 -2.93 -13.57
C PRO A 23 -12.72 -1.48 -13.34
N VAL A 24 -13.96 -1.30 -12.87
CA VAL A 24 -14.48 -0.05 -12.33
C VAL A 24 -14.98 -0.33 -10.92
N THR A 25 -14.39 0.33 -9.93
CA THR A 25 -14.76 0.19 -8.51
C THR A 25 -15.12 1.56 -7.97
N LEU A 26 -16.31 1.69 -7.39
CA LEU A 26 -16.80 2.92 -6.77
C LEU A 26 -16.62 2.84 -5.25
N VAL A 27 -15.83 3.76 -4.68
CA VAL A 27 -15.59 3.83 -3.23
C VAL A 27 -16.47 4.92 -2.62
N LEU A 28 -17.49 4.51 -1.86
CA LEU A 28 -18.47 5.41 -1.23
C LEU A 28 -18.35 5.39 0.29
N GLY A 29 -18.82 6.46 0.94
CA GLY A 29 -18.80 6.60 2.41
C GLY A 29 -18.70 8.05 2.86
N THR A 30 -18.93 8.29 4.13
CA THR A 30 -18.86 9.63 4.76
C THR A 30 -17.44 10.21 4.73
N ASN A 31 -17.31 11.51 4.92
CA ASN A 31 -15.99 12.12 5.05
C ASN A 31 -15.21 11.49 6.21
N SER A 32 -13.90 11.35 6.01
CA SER A 32 -13.01 10.72 6.99
C SER A 32 -13.25 9.23 7.25
N SER A 33 -14.10 8.55 6.48
CA SER A 33 -14.33 7.10 6.59
C SER A 33 -13.21 6.20 6.01
N GLY A 34 -12.04 6.77 5.67
CA GLY A 34 -10.90 6.00 5.15
C GLY A 34 -10.88 5.72 3.64
N LYS A 35 -11.76 6.35 2.86
CA LYS A 35 -11.78 6.21 1.38
C LYS A 35 -10.44 6.57 0.73
N SER A 36 -9.87 7.72 1.11
CA SER A 36 -8.56 8.15 0.60
C SER A 36 -7.44 7.20 1.04
N SER A 37 -7.55 6.60 2.22
CA SER A 37 -6.56 5.64 2.72
C SER A 37 -6.45 4.40 1.81
N LEU A 38 -7.54 3.91 1.24
CA LEU A 38 -7.52 2.79 0.27
C LEU A 38 -6.74 3.13 -1.01
N ILE A 39 -6.90 4.34 -1.53
CA ILE A 39 -6.18 4.75 -2.75
C ILE A 39 -4.71 5.06 -2.41
N GLN A 40 -4.49 5.70 -1.27
CA GLN A 40 -3.17 6.07 -0.78
C GLN A 40 -2.27 4.85 -0.50
N SER A 41 -2.81 3.69 -0.10
CA SER A 41 -1.99 2.48 0.07
C SER A 41 -1.37 2.01 -1.26
N LEU A 42 -2.11 2.11 -2.37
CA LEU A 42 -1.60 1.78 -3.70
C LEU A 42 -0.57 2.82 -4.18
N LEU A 43 -0.82 4.11 -3.89
CA LEU A 43 0.09 5.20 -4.20
C LEU A 43 1.43 5.05 -3.47
N LEU A 44 1.39 4.66 -2.19
CA LEU A 44 2.57 4.40 -1.36
C LEU A 44 3.45 3.30 -1.96
N LEU A 45 2.83 2.19 -2.36
CA LEU A 45 3.54 1.09 -3.02
C LEU A 45 4.13 1.53 -4.38
N LYS A 46 3.38 2.30 -5.18
CA LYS A 46 3.85 2.80 -6.46
C LYS A 46 5.11 3.65 -6.30
N GLN A 47 5.09 4.66 -5.44
CA GLN A 47 6.26 5.54 -5.25
C GLN A 47 7.45 4.80 -4.62
N THR A 48 7.20 3.79 -3.78
CA THR A 48 8.26 2.93 -3.24
C THR A 48 8.95 2.14 -4.35
N VAL A 49 8.19 1.56 -5.29
CA VAL A 49 8.76 0.82 -6.43
C VAL A 49 9.46 1.75 -7.43
N GLU A 50 8.95 2.97 -7.60
CA GLU A 50 9.54 3.98 -8.49
C GLU A 50 10.77 4.70 -7.90
N SER A 51 11.00 4.59 -6.59
CA SER A 51 12.17 5.16 -5.92
C SER A 51 13.48 4.75 -6.60
N SER A 52 14.35 5.74 -6.82
CA SER A 52 15.72 5.52 -7.30
C SER A 52 16.61 4.88 -6.24
N ASP A 53 16.37 5.21 -4.97
CA ASP A 53 17.00 4.56 -3.83
C ASP A 53 16.31 3.21 -3.56
N ARG A 54 17.07 2.14 -3.79
CA ARG A 54 16.63 0.74 -3.63
C ARG A 54 16.84 0.21 -2.20
N THR A 55 17.46 0.99 -1.32
CA THR A 55 17.67 0.62 0.09
C THR A 55 16.45 0.92 0.95
N ILE A 56 15.56 1.80 0.48
CA ILE A 56 14.32 2.16 1.17
C ILE A 56 13.30 1.02 1.03
N HIS A 57 12.84 0.51 2.17
CA HIS A 57 11.81 -0.55 2.20
C HIS A 57 10.40 0.00 1.94
N LEU A 58 10.15 1.26 2.31
CA LEU A 58 8.91 1.97 2.08
C LEU A 58 9.18 3.47 1.98
N ASN A 59 8.91 4.06 0.82
CA ASN A 59 9.13 5.48 0.60
C ASN A 59 7.92 6.27 1.14
N LEU A 60 8.05 6.86 2.33
CA LEU A 60 7.03 7.70 2.94
C LEU A 60 6.98 9.13 2.36
N GLY A 61 7.89 9.44 1.45
CA GLY A 61 8.03 10.74 0.84
C GLY A 61 8.99 11.67 1.60
N GLY A 62 9.05 12.91 1.14
CA GLY A 62 9.90 13.96 1.74
C GLY A 62 10.71 14.73 0.70
N ASP A 63 10.86 14.19 -0.50
CA ASP A 63 11.44 14.87 -1.66
C ASP A 63 10.34 15.29 -2.64
N PRO A 64 9.95 16.57 -2.65
CA PRO A 64 8.89 17.07 -3.53
C PRO A 64 9.25 17.00 -5.03
N SER A 65 10.52 16.73 -5.38
CA SER A 65 10.94 16.61 -6.78
C SER A 65 10.73 15.21 -7.35
N THR A 66 10.66 14.18 -6.51
CA THR A 66 10.56 12.77 -6.91
C THR A 66 9.33 12.06 -6.38
N ASP A 67 8.78 12.50 -5.24
CA ASP A 67 7.67 11.82 -4.58
C ASP A 67 6.29 12.28 -5.07
N LEU A 68 5.38 11.33 -5.23
CA LEU A 68 3.99 11.59 -5.63
C LEU A 68 3.16 12.16 -4.47
N PHE A 69 3.48 11.77 -3.24
CA PHE A 69 2.78 12.18 -2.04
C PHE A 69 3.69 12.08 -0.81
N ASN A 70 3.58 13.06 0.09
CA ASN A 70 4.23 13.01 1.39
C ASN A 70 3.29 12.36 2.40
N PHE A 71 3.62 11.15 2.85
CA PHE A 71 2.87 10.38 3.84
C PHE A 71 3.21 10.76 5.29
N GLY A 72 4.24 11.58 5.50
CA GLY A 72 4.76 11.92 6.81
C GLY A 72 5.69 10.84 7.36
N ASP A 73 5.46 10.44 8.60
CA ASP A 73 6.21 9.40 9.29
C ASP A 73 5.44 8.08 9.37
N PHE A 74 6.04 7.08 10.02
CA PHE A 74 5.41 5.77 10.22
C PHE A 74 4.07 5.91 10.97
N GLU A 75 4.01 6.73 12.02
CA GLU A 75 2.81 6.97 12.81
C GLU A 75 1.67 7.59 11.99
N SER A 76 2.01 8.40 10.98
CA SER A 76 1.04 9.02 10.07
C SER A 76 0.33 8.00 9.16
N ILE A 77 0.95 6.84 8.91
CA ILE A 77 0.37 5.75 8.12
C ILE A 77 -0.08 4.55 8.96
N HIS A 78 0.40 4.44 10.19
CA HIS A 78 -0.02 3.43 11.14
C HIS A 78 -1.37 3.80 11.77
N LYS A 79 -2.16 2.80 12.17
CA LYS A 79 -3.45 3.03 12.83
C LYS A 79 -3.21 3.57 14.23
N GLN A 80 -3.65 4.80 14.46
CA GLN A 80 -3.62 5.39 15.80
C GLN A 80 -4.39 4.51 16.80
N GLY A 81 -3.74 4.22 17.93
CA GLY A 81 -4.26 3.38 19.01
C GLY A 81 -4.26 1.88 18.70
N ALA A 82 -3.57 1.43 17.66
CA ALA A 82 -3.36 0.00 17.43
C ALA A 82 -2.48 -0.61 18.51
N THR A 83 -2.80 -1.84 18.92
CA THR A 83 -1.98 -2.63 19.85
C THR A 83 -0.87 -3.40 19.15
N ASP A 84 -1.05 -3.68 17.86
CA ASP A 84 0.00 -4.23 16.99
C ASP A 84 0.85 -3.05 16.49
N ASP A 85 2.17 -3.17 16.53
CA ASP A 85 3.11 -2.15 16.07
C ASP A 85 3.43 -2.27 14.57
N ARG A 86 2.67 -3.12 13.88
CA ARG A 86 2.82 -3.43 12.47
C ARG A 86 1.56 -3.09 11.70
N PHE A 87 1.76 -2.71 10.44
CA PHE A 87 0.69 -2.66 9.45
C PHE A 87 1.02 -3.54 8.25
N SER A 88 -0.02 -3.96 7.53
CA SER A 88 0.16 -4.75 6.32
C SER A 88 -0.61 -4.17 5.14
N ILE A 89 0.00 -4.30 3.96
CA ILE A 89 -0.64 -4.01 2.68
C ILE A 89 -0.51 -5.26 1.82
N SER A 90 -1.65 -5.81 1.41
CA SER A 90 -1.69 -6.99 0.55
C SER A 90 -2.61 -6.72 -0.64
N PHE A 91 -2.24 -7.19 -1.82
CA PHE A 91 -3.09 -7.09 -3.00
C PHE A 91 -2.94 -8.33 -3.88
N SER A 92 -3.99 -8.59 -4.67
CA SER A 92 -3.95 -9.58 -5.72
C SER A 92 -4.16 -8.91 -7.07
N PHE A 93 -3.53 -9.44 -8.11
CA PHE A 93 -3.68 -8.92 -9.46
C PHE A 93 -3.72 -10.04 -10.48
N LYS A 94 -4.34 -9.75 -11.62
CA LYS A 94 -4.30 -10.57 -12.83
C LYS A 94 -3.57 -9.82 -13.93
N GLY A 95 -2.79 -10.53 -14.73
CA GLY A 95 -2.14 -9.99 -15.91
C GLY A 95 -3.16 -9.51 -16.92
N ALA A 96 -2.84 -8.44 -17.65
CA ALA A 96 -3.67 -8.00 -18.76
C ALA A 96 -3.28 -8.83 -19.98
N SER A 97 -4.08 -9.85 -20.32
CA SER A 97 -3.87 -10.61 -21.54
C SER A 97 -4.04 -9.68 -22.75
N THR A 98 -2.94 -9.14 -23.25
CA THR A 98 -2.93 -8.26 -24.41
C THR A 98 -2.47 -9.08 -25.60
N ARG A 99 -3.24 -9.10 -26.71
CA ARG A 99 -3.00 -9.94 -27.91
C ARG A 99 -1.59 -9.84 -28.52
N GLN A 100 -0.79 -8.85 -28.14
CA GLN A 100 0.54 -8.59 -28.70
C GLN A 100 1.70 -8.81 -27.72
N ARG A 101 1.45 -9.12 -26.44
CA ARG A 101 2.54 -9.35 -25.46
C ARG A 101 2.16 -10.44 -24.48
N LYS A 102 2.86 -11.57 -24.52
CA LYS A 102 2.80 -12.59 -23.46
C LYS A 102 3.43 -11.96 -22.22
N GLU A 103 2.62 -11.58 -21.24
CA GLU A 103 3.14 -11.03 -19.98
C GLU A 103 4.02 -12.07 -19.28
N ARG A 104 5.13 -11.63 -18.68
CA ARG A 104 6.01 -12.51 -17.89
C ARG A 104 5.34 -13.03 -16.63
N VAL A 105 4.33 -12.31 -16.14
CA VAL A 105 3.55 -12.61 -14.93
C VAL A 105 2.07 -12.47 -15.28
N ASN A 106 1.32 -13.58 -15.24
CA ASN A 106 -0.11 -13.61 -15.60
C ASN A 106 -1.04 -13.25 -14.43
N GLY A 107 -0.47 -12.94 -13.27
CA GLY A 107 -1.16 -12.63 -12.04
C GLY A 107 -0.29 -12.99 -10.85
N GLY A 108 -0.72 -12.59 -9.67
CA GLY A 108 0.01 -12.85 -8.46
C GLY A 108 -0.68 -12.28 -7.23
N HIS A 109 -0.08 -12.61 -6.09
CA HIS A 109 -0.42 -12.07 -4.80
C HIS A 109 0.84 -11.42 -4.22
N PHE A 110 0.66 -10.23 -3.65
CA PHE A 110 1.67 -9.52 -2.89
C PHE A 110 1.13 -9.32 -1.48
N SER A 111 1.96 -9.54 -0.48
CA SER A 111 1.67 -9.21 0.90
C SER A 111 2.95 -8.71 1.54
N ALA A 112 2.89 -7.58 2.22
CA ALA A 112 4.02 -7.08 2.98
C ALA A 112 3.55 -6.59 4.34
N CYS A 113 4.31 -6.95 5.37
CA CYS A 113 4.14 -6.46 6.73
C CYS A 113 5.29 -5.50 7.06
N TYR A 114 4.95 -4.31 7.57
CA TYR A 114 5.90 -3.26 7.87
C TYR A 114 5.88 -2.92 9.35
N ARG A 115 7.04 -2.53 9.88
CA ARG A 115 7.19 -1.99 11.23
C ARG A 115 8.18 -0.84 11.25
N GLN A 116 8.15 -0.06 12.32
CA GLN A 116 9.23 0.85 12.62
C GLN A 116 10.30 0.16 13.48
N THR A 117 11.56 0.35 13.13
CA THR A 117 12.70 -0.05 13.97
C THR A 117 12.87 0.92 15.14
N PRO A 118 13.57 0.54 16.21
CA PRO A 118 13.91 1.46 17.30
C PRO A 118 14.69 2.71 16.84
N ALA A 119 15.38 2.63 15.70
CA ALA A 119 16.09 3.75 15.08
C ALA A 119 15.18 4.66 14.23
N GLY A 120 13.87 4.41 14.19
CA GLY A 120 12.88 5.21 13.46
C GLY A 120 12.71 4.83 11.98
N ALA A 121 13.52 3.92 11.44
CA ALA A 121 13.41 3.49 10.05
C ALA A 121 12.21 2.54 9.85
N THR A 122 11.47 2.73 8.76
CA THR A 122 10.40 1.81 8.35
C THR A 122 10.99 0.64 7.57
N VAL A 123 10.73 -0.58 8.02
CA VAL A 123 11.28 -1.80 7.42
C VAL A 123 10.20 -2.83 7.15
N ILE A 124 10.35 -3.57 6.05
CA ILE A 124 9.60 -4.79 5.82
C ILE A 124 10.06 -5.90 6.78
N GLN A 125 9.12 -6.62 7.36
CA GLN A 125 9.37 -7.75 8.27
C GLN A 125 9.07 -9.09 7.60
N GLU A 126 7.99 -9.15 6.82
CA GLU A 126 7.56 -10.34 6.09
C GLU A 126 7.09 -9.92 4.68
N LEU A 127 7.48 -10.70 3.66
CA LEU A 127 7.12 -10.51 2.25
C LEU A 127 6.74 -11.86 1.61
#